data_AF-A0A2M8GI66-F1
#
_entry.id   AF-A0A2M8GI66-F1
#
_cell.length_a   1.000
_cell.length_b   1.000
_cell.length_c   1.000
_cell.angle_alpha   90.00
_cell.angle_beta   90.00
_cell.angle_gamma   90.00
#
_symmetry.space_group_name_H-M   'P 1'
#
loop_
_entity.id
_entity.type
_entity.pdbx_description
1 polymer ?
#
loop_
_entity_poly.entity_id
_entity_poly.type
_entity_poly.pdbx_seq_one_letter_code
_entity_poly.pdbx_strand_id
1 'polypeptide(L)'
;TIFYDILQTTAPGWFFPFLIVSLFAAFMSTLDSSLFAISSQLGKYGFLVKREETKPPTPSDERKTVKKIRVSITIVLILALIGSLFFANFLKGVFGLISLMTVLAVALVMALLLKISSNETFIAILLSILAFIFAFFGGYITDEKPVTTLYPSFFIFGYILLQRIALKIYKLYAKTS
;
A
#
# COMPACT_ATOMS: atom_id res chain seq x y z
N THR A 1 -6.82 26.43 0.78
CA THR A 1 -7.47 27.76 0.72
C THR A 1 -8.62 27.73 -0.26
N ILE A 2 -8.41 27.48 -1.56
CA ILE A 2 -9.47 27.44 -2.60
C ILE A 2 -10.73 26.63 -2.21
N PHE A 3 -10.59 25.42 -1.67
CA PHE A 3 -11.76 24.60 -1.27
C PHE A 3 -12.58 25.21 -0.12
N TYR A 4 -11.91 25.82 0.85
CA TYR A 4 -12.56 26.47 2.00
C TYR A 4 -13.20 27.79 1.58
N ASP A 5 -12.55 28.53 0.67
CA ASP A 5 -13.06 29.80 0.12
C ASP A 5 -14.29 29.56 -0.78
N ILE A 6 -14.29 28.50 -1.59
CA ILE A 6 -15.45 28.08 -2.39
C ILE A 6 -16.58 27.64 -1.46
N LEU A 7 -16.30 26.84 -0.45
CA LEU A 7 -17.33 26.45 0.53
C LEU A 7 -17.94 27.67 1.21
N GLN A 8 -17.13 28.68 1.56
CA GLN A 8 -17.58 29.86 2.32
C GLN A 8 -18.44 30.80 1.49
N THR A 9 -18.21 30.82 0.18
CA THR A 9 -18.98 31.63 -0.76
C THR A 9 -20.22 30.92 -1.29
N THR A 10 -20.24 29.58 -1.35
CA THR A 10 -21.31 28.82 -2.02
C THR A 10 -22.28 28.13 -1.05
N ALA A 11 -21.89 27.88 0.20
CA ALA A 11 -22.73 27.19 1.18
C ALA A 11 -23.40 28.15 2.18
N PRO A 12 -24.67 27.94 2.54
CA PRO A 12 -25.31 28.67 3.63
C PRO A 12 -24.54 28.49 4.95
N GLY A 13 -24.37 29.55 5.74
CA GLY A 13 -23.60 29.51 7.00
C GLY A 13 -24.04 28.43 7.99
N TRP A 14 -25.31 28.02 7.95
CA TRP A 14 -25.86 26.94 8.79
C TRP A 14 -25.46 25.53 8.32
N PHE A 15 -25.02 25.36 7.07
CA PHE A 15 -24.62 24.07 6.49
C PHE A 15 -23.18 23.69 6.86
N PHE A 16 -22.35 24.68 7.20
CA PHE A 16 -20.95 24.50 7.57
C PHE A 16 -20.71 23.51 8.72
N PRO A 17 -21.41 23.60 9.86
CA PRO A 17 -21.26 22.65 10.94
C PRO A 17 -21.58 21.21 10.51
N PHE A 18 -22.62 21.01 9.69
CA PHE A 18 -22.98 19.69 9.18
C PHE A 18 -21.88 19.12 8.27
N LEU A 19 -21.30 19.95 7.41
CA LEU A 19 -20.24 19.53 6.52
C LEU A 19 -18.97 19.16 7.29
N ILE A 20 -18.57 19.97 8.28
CA ILE A 20 -17.45 19.67 9.16
C ILE A 20 -17.67 18.36 9.90
N VAL A 21 -18.82 18.18 10.55
CA VAL A 21 -19.16 16.94 11.27
C VAL A 21 -19.15 15.74 10.32
N SER A 22 -19.70 15.87 9.11
CA SER A 22 -19.70 14.79 8.12
C SER A 22 -18.29 14.40 7.66
N LEU A 23 -17.39 15.38 7.48
CA LEU A 23 -16.01 15.15 7.07
C LEU A 23 -15.23 14.47 8.19
N PHE A 24 -15.39 14.92 9.44
CA PHE A 24 -14.79 14.28 10.60
C PHE A 24 -15.31 12.86 10.80
N ALA A 25 -16.61 12.63 10.61
CA ALA A 25 -17.20 11.30 10.71
C ALA A 25 -16.65 10.35 9.63
N ALA A 26 -16.55 10.80 8.38
CA ALA A 26 -15.97 10.03 7.28
C ALA A 26 -14.48 9.70 7.54
N PHE A 27 -13.72 10.68 8.04
CA PHE A 27 -12.31 10.51 8.37
C PHE A 27 -12.11 9.51 9.52
N MET A 28 -12.84 9.68 10.63
CA MET A 28 -12.80 8.76 11.77
C MET A 28 -13.21 7.35 11.38
N SER A 29 -14.28 7.20 10.59
CA SER A 29 -14.72 5.89 10.11
C SER A 29 -13.65 5.19 9.26
N THR A 30 -12.92 5.94 8.43
CA THR A 30 -11.85 5.39 7.59
C THR A 30 -10.62 5.02 8.43
N LEU A 31 -10.28 5.86 9.42
CA LEU A 31 -9.20 5.58 10.37
C LEU A 31 -9.50 4.32 11.19
N ASP A 32 -10.70 4.20 11.77
CA ASP A 32 -11.09 3.05 12.58
C ASP A 32 -11.02 1.75 11.77
N SER A 33 -11.55 1.75 10.54
CA SER A 33 -11.48 0.60 9.64
C SER A 33 -10.04 0.23 9.29
N SER A 34 -9.19 1.23 8.99
CA SER A 34 -7.80 1.00 8.58
C SER A 34 -6.93 0.51 9.74
N LEU A 35 -7.08 1.13 10.92
CA LEU A 35 -6.43 0.69 12.15
C LEU A 35 -6.82 -0.74 12.49
N PHE A 36 -8.12 -1.07 12.45
CA PHE A 36 -8.56 -2.42 12.71
C PHE A 36 -8.02 -3.43 11.70
N ALA A 37 -8.05 -3.10 10.40
CA ALA A 37 -7.53 -3.98 9.36
C ALA A 37 -6.04 -4.30 9.57
N ILE A 38 -5.20 -3.26 9.74
CA ILE A 38 -3.75 -3.41 9.93
C ILE A 38 -3.46 -4.14 11.24
N SER A 39 -4.09 -3.71 12.34
CA SER A 39 -3.85 -4.31 13.65
C SER A 39 -4.38 -5.72 13.78
N SER A 40 -5.43 -6.09 13.03
CA SER A 40 -5.90 -7.48 12.98
C SER A 40 -4.91 -8.38 12.23
N GLN A 41 -4.31 -7.89 11.14
CA GLN A 41 -3.27 -8.61 10.40
C GLN A 41 -2.00 -8.76 11.25
N LEU A 42 -1.56 -7.70 11.92
CA LEU A 42 -0.42 -7.74 12.85
C LEU A 42 -0.71 -8.59 14.10
N GLY A 43 -1.93 -8.56 14.62
CA GLY A 43 -2.32 -9.33 15.80
C GLY A 43 -2.45 -10.84 15.52
N LYS A 44 -2.92 -11.21 14.32
CA LYS A 44 -3.09 -12.61 13.88
C LYS A 44 -1.81 -13.21 13.29
N TYR A 45 -1.08 -12.43 12.50
CA TYR A 45 0.05 -12.90 11.67
C TYR A 45 1.36 -12.14 11.93
N GLY A 46 1.42 -11.30 12.96
CA GLY A 46 2.60 -10.48 13.23
C GLY A 46 3.86 -11.30 13.49
N PHE A 47 5.00 -10.61 13.45
CA PHE A 47 6.37 -11.15 13.53
C PHE A 47 6.66 -12.15 14.67
N LEU A 48 5.82 -12.18 15.71
CA LEU A 48 6.03 -12.96 16.94
C LEU A 48 5.01 -14.09 17.14
N VAL A 49 4.03 -14.25 16.25
CA VAL A 49 3.07 -15.36 16.34
C VAL A 49 3.61 -16.50 15.47
N LYS A 50 4.32 -17.44 16.10
CA LYS A 50 4.60 -18.73 15.47
C LYS A 50 3.26 -19.32 15.03
N ARG A 51 3.18 -19.71 13.76
CA ARG A 51 2.05 -20.40 13.16
C ARG A 51 1.93 -21.78 13.82
N GLU A 52 1.35 -21.84 15.02
CA GLU A 52 1.00 -23.09 15.67
C GLU A 52 -0.25 -23.62 14.97
N GLU A 53 -0.03 -24.26 13.82
CA GLU A 53 -1.02 -25.14 13.23
C GLU A 53 -1.21 -26.33 14.18
N THR A 54 -2.48 -26.76 14.37
CA THR A 54 -2.92 -28.02 15.01
C THR A 54 -3.51 -28.02 16.43
N LYS A 55 -4.12 -26.93 16.93
CA LYS A 55 -5.16 -27.08 17.99
C LYS A 55 -6.37 -26.19 17.73
N PRO A 56 -7.61 -26.69 17.93
CA PRO A 56 -8.79 -25.84 17.92
C PRO A 56 -8.63 -24.76 19.01
N PRO A 57 -8.93 -23.49 18.70
CA PRO A 57 -8.70 -22.39 19.63
C PRO A 57 -9.51 -22.62 20.91
N THR A 58 -8.84 -22.58 22.06
CA THR A 58 -9.57 -22.55 23.33
C THR A 58 -10.15 -21.15 23.53
N PRO A 59 -11.23 -20.97 24.32
CA PRO A 59 -11.73 -19.64 24.68
C PRO A 59 -10.66 -18.75 25.36
N SER A 60 -9.61 -19.35 25.91
CA SER A 60 -8.44 -18.62 26.42
C SER A 60 -7.55 -18.03 25.31
N ASP A 61 -7.48 -18.67 24.15
CA ASP A 61 -6.67 -18.25 23.00
C ASP A 61 -7.34 -17.13 22.21
N GLU A 62 -8.68 -17.13 22.14
CA GLU A 62 -9.45 -16.02 21.59
C GLU A 62 -9.24 -14.73 22.41
N ARG A 63 -9.31 -14.83 23.75
CA ARG A 63 -9.03 -13.69 24.64
C ARG A 63 -7.60 -13.17 24.48
N LYS A 64 -6.61 -14.05 24.35
CA LYS A 64 -5.21 -13.67 24.09
C LYS A 64 -5.07 -12.96 22.74
N THR A 65 -5.78 -13.43 21.71
CA THR A 65 -5.77 -12.83 20.37
C THR A 65 -6.39 -11.44 20.38
N VAL A 66 -7.53 -11.25 21.04
CA VAL A 66 -8.16 -9.93 21.20
C VAL A 66 -7.25 -8.97 21.95
N LYS A 67 -6.57 -9.43 23.02
CA LYS A 67 -5.59 -8.60 23.75
C LYS A 67 -4.42 -8.19 22.85
N LYS A 68 -3.89 -9.10 22.03
CA LYS A 68 -2.83 -8.79 21.05
C LYS A 68 -3.30 -7.76 20.03
N ILE A 69 -4.51 -7.93 19.47
CA ILE A 69 -5.08 -6.96 18.52
C ILE A 69 -5.20 -5.57 19.15
N ARG A 70 -5.70 -5.45 20.39
CA ARG A 70 -5.79 -4.15 21.09
C ARG A 70 -4.43 -3.47 21.23
N VAL A 71 -3.40 -4.23 21.62
CA VAL A 71 -2.02 -3.71 21.71
C VAL A 71 -1.51 -3.29 20.34
N SER A 72 -1.77 -4.09 19.29
CA SER A 72 -1.42 -3.74 17.91
C SER A 72 -2.15 -2.48 17.44
N ILE A 73 -3.39 -2.20 17.87
CA ILE A 73 -4.08 -0.93 17.57
C ILE A 73 -3.31 0.24 18.17
N THR A 74 -2.93 0.15 19.45
CA THR A 74 -2.17 1.21 20.11
C THR A 74 -0.82 1.46 19.43
N ILE A 75 -0.10 0.40 19.06
CA ILE A 75 1.20 0.53 18.37
C ILE A 75 1.03 1.19 17.01
N VAL A 76 0.08 0.71 16.20
CA VAL A 76 -0.16 1.28 14.85
C VAL A 76 -0.61 2.73 14.95
N LEU A 77 -1.45 3.08 15.94
CA LEU A 77 -1.87 4.45 16.18
C LEU A 77 -0.68 5.37 16.54
N ILE A 78 0.19 4.94 17.45
CA ILE A 78 1.39 5.71 17.81
C ILE A 78 2.29 5.92 16.58
N LEU A 79 2.53 4.87 15.80
CA LEU A 79 3.33 4.97 14.58
C LEU A 79 2.69 5.89 13.54
N ALA A 80 1.37 5.85 13.39
CA ALA A 80 0.63 6.73 12.49
C ALA A 80 0.72 8.20 12.94
N LEU A 81 0.60 8.48 14.25
CA LEU A 81 0.76 9.82 14.79
C LEU A 81 2.19 10.34 14.57
N ILE A 82 3.21 9.52 14.84
CA ILE A 82 4.61 9.88 14.56
C ILE A 82 4.80 10.15 13.08
N GLY A 83 4.30 9.25 12.21
CA GLY A 83 4.38 9.39 10.76
C GLY A 83 3.70 10.66 10.24
N SER A 84 2.57 11.05 10.83
CA SER A 84 1.85 12.27 10.46
C SER A 84 2.68 13.54 10.65
N LEU A 85 3.62 13.56 11.59
CA LEU A 85 4.51 14.71 11.83
C LEU A 85 5.49 14.92 10.67
N PHE A 86 5.81 13.87 9.92
CA PHE A 86 6.72 13.93 8.77
C PHE A 86 5.99 14.21 7.44
N PHE A 87 4.66 14.26 7.46
CA PHE A 87 3.81 14.53 6.31
C PHE A 87 3.64 16.04 6.04
N ALA A 88 4.77 16.77 5.93
CA ALA A 88 4.75 18.21 5.64
C ALA A 88 4.10 18.54 4.28
N ASN A 89 4.17 17.61 3.32
CA ASN A 89 3.46 17.70 2.04
C ASN A 89 2.58 16.45 1.84
N PHE A 90 1.31 16.56 2.25
CA PHE A 90 0.33 15.48 2.16
C PHE A 90 0.14 14.95 0.74
N LEU A 91 0.05 15.84 -0.24
CA LEU A 91 -0.15 15.49 -1.65
C LEU A 91 0.99 14.63 -2.19
N LYS A 92 2.24 15.01 -1.91
CA LYS A 92 3.41 14.22 -2.31
C LYS A 92 3.39 12.80 -1.74
N GLY A 93 2.98 12.66 -0.47
CA GLY A 93 2.86 11.35 0.16
C GLY A 93 1.73 10.50 -0.43
N VAL A 94 0.58 11.11 -0.74
CA VAL A 94 -0.52 10.42 -1.43
C VAL A 94 -0.09 9.96 -2.84
N PHE A 95 0.57 10.81 -3.62
CA PHE A 95 1.08 10.41 -4.94
C PHE A 95 2.16 9.34 -4.85
N GLY A 96 3.02 9.38 -3.83
CA GLY A 96 3.97 8.31 -3.53
C GLY A 96 3.26 6.97 -3.25
N LEU A 97 2.22 6.98 -2.41
CA LEU A 97 1.43 5.78 -2.11
C LEU A 97 0.73 5.22 -3.35
N ILE A 98 0.10 6.09 -4.16
CA ILE A 98 -0.52 5.69 -5.42
C ILE A 98 0.52 5.05 -6.33
N SER A 99 1.67 5.69 -6.52
CA SER A 99 2.77 5.14 -7.32
C SER A 99 3.16 3.75 -6.83
N LEU A 100 3.47 3.57 -5.54
CA LEU A 100 3.81 2.27 -4.98
C LEU A 100 2.72 1.21 -5.23
N MET A 101 1.44 1.56 -5.02
CA MET A 101 0.33 0.64 -5.27
C MET A 101 0.24 0.24 -6.75
N THR A 102 0.43 1.18 -7.68
CA THR A 102 0.40 0.87 -9.13
C THR A 102 1.53 -0.07 -9.53
N VAL A 103 2.74 0.12 -9.01
CA VAL A 103 3.89 -0.73 -9.34
C VAL A 103 3.67 -2.15 -8.83
N LEU A 104 3.20 -2.29 -7.59
CA LEU A 104 2.86 -3.60 -7.02
C LEU A 104 1.71 -4.28 -7.79
N ALA A 105 0.69 -3.52 -8.17
CA ALA A 105 -0.42 -4.04 -8.97
C ALA A 105 0.05 -4.55 -10.33
N VAL A 106 0.90 -3.80 -11.04
CA VAL A 106 1.48 -4.24 -12.33
C VAL A 106 2.31 -5.51 -12.15
N ALA A 107 3.15 -5.59 -11.11
CA ALA A 107 3.96 -6.78 -10.85
C ALA A 107 3.07 -8.03 -10.61
N LEU A 108 2.01 -7.89 -9.81
CA LEU A 108 1.08 -8.97 -9.52
C LEU A 108 0.24 -9.36 -10.74
N VAL A 109 -0.31 -8.40 -11.47
CA VAL A 109 -1.11 -8.64 -12.69
C VAL A 109 -0.26 -9.35 -13.73
N MET A 110 0.98 -8.90 -13.96
CA MET A 110 1.89 -9.56 -14.91
C MET A 110 2.29 -10.96 -14.46
N ALA A 111 2.52 -11.17 -13.16
CA ALA A 111 2.79 -12.49 -12.62
C ALA A 111 1.62 -13.46 -12.86
N LEU A 112 0.38 -13.00 -12.69
CA LEU A 112 -0.84 -13.77 -12.94
C LEU A 112 -1.03 -14.04 -14.44
N LEU A 113 -0.94 -13.01 -15.29
CA LEU A 113 -1.17 -13.13 -16.74
C LEU A 113 -0.15 -14.05 -17.40
N LEU A 114 1.13 -13.96 -17.01
CA LEU A 114 2.21 -14.74 -17.61
C LEU A 114 2.48 -16.06 -16.87
N LYS A 115 1.70 -16.38 -15.83
CA LYS A 115 1.86 -17.57 -14.97
C LYS A 115 3.32 -17.75 -14.55
N ILE A 116 3.85 -16.70 -13.94
CA ILE A 116 5.25 -16.62 -13.47
C ILE A 116 5.39 -17.44 -12.19
N SER A 117 6.59 -17.99 -11.94
CA SER A 117 6.85 -18.76 -10.72
C SER A 117 6.78 -17.87 -9.46
N SER A 118 6.52 -18.47 -8.30
CA SER A 118 6.46 -17.73 -7.02
C SER A 118 7.77 -17.00 -6.71
N ASN A 119 8.92 -17.60 -7.04
CA ASN A 119 10.24 -17.00 -6.81
C ASN A 119 10.48 -15.78 -7.71
N GLU A 120 10.15 -15.88 -9.00
CA GLU A 120 10.26 -14.76 -9.94
C GLU A 120 9.29 -13.63 -9.56
N THR A 121 8.09 -13.97 -9.09
CA THR A 121 7.10 -12.99 -8.60
C THR A 121 7.62 -12.24 -7.38
N PHE A 122 8.24 -12.95 -6.44
CA PHE A 122 8.85 -12.34 -5.27
C PHE A 122 10.00 -11.38 -5.65
N ILE A 123 10.87 -11.79 -6.58
CA ILE A 123 11.94 -10.94 -7.11
C ILE A 123 11.36 -9.70 -7.82
N ALA A 124 10.30 -9.87 -8.63
CA ALA A 124 9.64 -8.76 -9.32
C ALA A 124 9.04 -7.75 -8.34
N ILE A 125 8.42 -8.22 -7.24
CA ILE A 125 7.92 -7.35 -6.16
C ILE A 125 9.07 -6.62 -5.46
N LEU A 126 10.18 -7.30 -5.18
CA LEU A 126 11.33 -6.66 -4.55
C LEU A 126 11.94 -5.57 -5.44
N LEU A 127 12.13 -5.86 -6.73
CA LEU A 127 12.59 -4.90 -7.73
C LEU A 127 11.61 -3.73 -7.88
N SER A 128 10.30 -3.99 -7.79
CA SER A 128 9.25 -2.97 -7.81
C SER A 128 9.40 -1.96 -6.67
N ILE A 129 9.61 -2.46 -5.45
CA ILE A 129 9.82 -1.63 -4.27
C ILE A 129 11.10 -0.81 -4.42
N LEU A 130 12.20 -1.43 -4.88
CA LEU A 130 13.46 -0.73 -5.12
C LEU A 130 13.32 0.37 -6.18
N ALA A 131 12.70 0.07 -7.32
CA ALA A 131 12.46 1.03 -8.39
C ALA A 131 11.62 2.21 -7.90
N PHE A 132 10.59 1.95 -7.09
CA PHE A 132 9.80 3.00 -6.44
C PHE A 132 10.66 3.86 -5.50
N ILE A 133 11.46 3.26 -4.61
CA ILE A 133 12.33 4.01 -3.69
C ILE A 133 13.29 4.93 -4.48
N PHE A 134 13.94 4.42 -5.52
CA PHE A 134 14.81 5.21 -6.37
C PHE A 134 14.07 6.36 -7.07
N ALA A 135 12.86 6.12 -7.57
CA ALA A 135 12.07 7.15 -8.23
C ALA A 135 11.54 8.22 -7.25
N PHE A 136 11.15 7.81 -6.04
CA PHE A 136 10.61 8.68 -5.01
C PHE A 136 11.69 9.56 -4.39
N PHE A 137 12.83 8.98 -3.99
CA PHE A 137 13.95 9.73 -3.41
C PHE A 137 14.82 10.44 -4.45
N GLY A 138 14.89 9.91 -5.68
CA GLY A 138 15.56 10.55 -6.81
C GLY A 138 14.83 11.78 -7.35
N GLY A 139 13.65 12.12 -6.81
CA GLY A 139 12.88 13.29 -7.20
C GLY A 139 12.19 13.16 -8.57
N TYR A 140 12.06 11.95 -9.10
CA TYR A 140 11.36 11.70 -10.37
C TYR A 140 9.84 11.77 -10.19
N ILE A 141 9.34 11.43 -9.01
CA ILE A 141 7.92 11.61 -8.63
C ILE A 141 7.74 13.06 -8.15
N THR A 142 7.16 13.90 -9.01
CA THR A 142 6.95 15.33 -8.75
C THR A 142 5.47 15.68 -8.76
N ASP A 143 5.09 16.61 -7.88
CA ASP A 143 3.71 17.08 -7.75
C ASP A 143 3.25 17.84 -9.01
N GLU A 144 4.19 18.43 -9.75
CA GLU A 144 3.94 19.19 -10.99
C GLU A 144 3.55 18.29 -12.19
N LYS A 145 4.01 17.04 -12.20
CA LYS A 145 3.79 16.09 -13.30
C LYS A 145 3.29 14.77 -12.75
N PRO A 146 1.98 14.65 -12.44
CA PRO A 146 1.42 13.43 -11.82
C PRO A 146 1.63 12.16 -12.66
N VAL A 147 1.86 12.28 -13.97
CA VAL A 147 2.20 11.16 -14.86
C VAL A 147 3.49 10.45 -14.45
N THR A 148 4.45 11.13 -13.81
CA THR A 148 5.71 10.52 -13.42
C THR A 148 5.57 9.49 -12.30
N THR A 149 4.43 9.49 -11.58
CA THR A 149 4.07 8.43 -10.62
C THR A 149 3.99 7.05 -11.26
N LEU A 150 3.74 6.97 -12.58
CA LEU A 150 3.63 5.71 -13.32
C LEU A 150 4.98 5.18 -13.81
N TYR A 151 6.04 5.98 -13.79
CA TYR A 151 7.35 5.57 -14.37
C TYR A 151 7.92 4.28 -13.79
N PRO A 152 7.89 4.04 -12.46
CA PRO A 152 8.41 2.78 -11.93
C PRO A 152 7.57 1.59 -12.39
N SER A 153 6.28 1.79 -12.66
CA SER A 153 5.38 0.71 -13.12
C SER A 153 5.67 0.30 -14.55
N PHE A 154 5.97 1.27 -15.45
CA PHE A 154 6.41 1.00 -16.81
C PHE A 154 7.76 0.28 -16.86
N PHE A 155 8.69 0.67 -15.99
CA PHE A 155 9.99 0.01 -15.89
C PHE A 155 9.84 -1.47 -15.53
N ILE A 156 9.04 -1.79 -14.51
CA ILE A 156 8.79 -3.17 -14.09
C ILE A 156 8.04 -3.97 -15.15
N PHE A 157 7.05 -3.36 -15.80
CA PHE A 157 6.36 -3.99 -16.92
C PHE A 157 7.34 -4.41 -18.02
N GLY A 158 8.22 -3.49 -18.43
CA GLY A 158 9.25 -3.76 -19.44
C GLY A 158 10.21 -4.86 -19.01
N TYR A 159 10.67 -4.83 -17.75
CA TYR A 159 11.55 -5.85 -17.19
C TYR A 159 10.92 -7.24 -17.26
N ILE A 160 9.68 -7.40 -16.78
CA ILE A 160 9.00 -8.70 -16.76
C ILE A 160 8.76 -9.22 -18.19
N LEU A 161 8.39 -8.32 -19.11
CA LEU A 161 8.17 -8.67 -20.51
C LEU A 161 9.46 -9.16 -21.18
N LEU A 162 10.57 -8.43 -21.02
CA LEU A 162 11.89 -8.79 -21.55
C LEU A 162 12.40 -10.09 -20.95
N GLN A 163 12.28 -10.26 -19.63
CA GLN A 163 12.65 -11.51 -18.96
C GLN A 163 11.90 -12.70 -19.56
N ARG A 164 10.59 -12.55 -19.81
CA ARG A 164 9.78 -13.64 -20.39
C ARG A 164 10.19 -13.97 -21.83
N ILE A 165 10.48 -12.95 -22.63
CA ILE A 165 10.97 -13.13 -24.01
C ILE A 165 12.32 -13.84 -24.01
N ALA A 166 13.26 -13.41 -23.16
CA ALA A 166 14.59 -14.01 -23.03
C ALA A 166 14.51 -15.49 -22.62
N LEU A 167 13.67 -15.84 -21.64
CA LEU A 167 13.46 -17.24 -21.23
C LEU A 167 12.86 -18.10 -22.35
N LYS A 168 11.98 -17.53 -23.16
CA LYS A 168 11.38 -18.24 -24.30
C LYS A 168 12.41 -18.52 -25.39
N ILE A 169 13.25 -17.54 -25.72
CA ILE A 169 14.35 -17.68 -26.69
C ILE A 169 15.37 -18.71 -26.20
N TYR A 170 15.77 -18.63 -24.93
CA TYR A 170 16.74 -19.57 -24.35
C TYR A 170 16.23 -21.01 -24.40
N LYS A 171 14.96 -21.26 -24.05
CA LYS A 171 14.35 -22.59 -24.15
C LYS A 171 14.27 -23.11 -25.59
N LEU A 172 14.02 -22.24 -26.56
CA LEU A 172 14.02 -22.60 -27.97
C LEU A 172 15.43 -23.01 -28.44
N TYR A 173 16.46 -22.24 -28.06
CA TYR A 173 17.84 -22.54 -28.40
C TYR A 173 18.33 -23.84 -27.74
N ALA A 174 18.05 -24.03 -26.45
CA ALA A 174 18.43 -25.23 -25.70
C ALA A 174 17.72 -26.51 -26.17
N LYS A 175 16.60 -26.41 -26.90
CA LYS A 175 15.90 -27.55 -27.50
C LYS A 175 16.42 -27.90 -28.90
N THR A 176 17.17 -26.99 -29.52
CA THR A 176 17.70 -27.14 -30.89
C THR A 176 19.17 -27.59 -30.90
N SER A 177 19.84 -27.54 -29.74
CA SER A 177 21.16 -28.15 -29.49
C SER A 177 21.01 -29.52 -28.84
#